data_AF-A0A5J5VLR1-F1
#
_entry.id   AF-A0A5J5VLR1-F1
#
_cell.length_a   1.000
_cell.length_b   1.000
_cell.length_c   1.000
_cell.angle_alpha   90.00
_cell.angle_beta   90.00
_cell.angle_gamma   90.00
#
_symmetry.space_group_name_H-M   'P 1'
#
loop_
_entity.id
_entity.type
_entity.pdbx_description
1 polymer ?
#
loop_
_entity_poly.entity_id
_entity_poly.type
_entity_poly.pdbx_seq_one_letter_code
_entity_poly.pdbx_strand_id
1 'polypeptide(L)'
;ATGIVSKIIQKEKGGYKITITDALDGHQVVDIIPPGPELLVSEGESIKLDQPLTINPNVGGFGQGDAEIVLQYPLRVQGLLFFLASIVFAQIFLVLKKKQFEKVQVSEMDF
;
A
#
# COMPACT_ATOMS: atom_id res chain seq x y z
N ALA A 1 -22.26 -18.90 -21.15
CA ALA A 1 -23.45 -19.76 -21.35
C ALA A 1 -23.25 -21.05 -20.55
N THR A 2 -24.33 -21.66 -20.06
CA THR A 2 -24.25 -23.01 -19.48
C THR A 2 -24.29 -24.01 -20.63
N GLY A 3 -23.36 -24.95 -20.69
CA GLY A 3 -23.29 -25.85 -21.84
C GLY A 3 -22.03 -26.70 -21.86
N ILE A 4 -21.82 -27.40 -22.96
CA ILE A 4 -20.67 -28.30 -23.16
C ILE A 4 -19.68 -27.64 -24.11
N VAL A 5 -18.41 -27.63 -23.74
CA VAL A 5 -17.32 -27.15 -24.60
C VAL A 5 -17.18 -28.11 -25.77
N SER A 6 -17.59 -27.67 -26.96
CA SER A 6 -17.63 -28.53 -28.15
C SER A 6 -16.33 -28.53 -28.93
N LYS A 7 -15.62 -27.39 -28.96
CA LYS A 7 -14.36 -27.26 -29.68
C LYS A 7 -13.51 -26.11 -29.17
N ILE A 8 -12.20 -26.33 -29.06
CA ILE A 8 -11.19 -25.34 -28.71
C ILE A 8 -10.20 -25.25 -29.89
N ILE A 9 -10.09 -24.07 -30.49
CA ILE A 9 -9.15 -23.80 -31.59
C ILE A 9 -8.11 -22.80 -31.12
N GLN A 10 -6.85 -23.18 -31.14
CA GLN A 10 -5.73 -22.27 -30.90
C GLN A 10 -5.48 -21.41 -32.15
N LYS A 11 -5.34 -20.10 -31.97
CA LYS A 11 -5.03 -19.18 -33.08
C LYS A 11 -3.53 -19.07 -33.30
N GLU A 12 -3.11 -18.81 -34.54
CA GLU A 12 -1.69 -18.70 -34.94
C GLU A 12 -0.90 -17.63 -34.17
N LYS A 13 -1.57 -16.55 -33.74
CA LYS A 13 -0.97 -15.45 -32.95
C LYS A 13 -1.10 -15.64 -31.43
N GLY A 14 -1.45 -16.86 -30.99
CA GLY A 14 -1.84 -17.14 -29.61
C GLY A 14 -3.31 -16.78 -29.32
N GLY A 15 -3.82 -17.27 -28.19
CA GLY A 15 -5.23 -17.17 -27.79
C GLY A 15 -6.09 -18.32 -28.31
N TYR A 16 -7.34 -18.36 -27.85
CA TYR A 16 -8.24 -19.49 -28.05
C TYR A 16 -9.59 -19.03 -28.61
N LYS A 17 -10.18 -19.84 -29.48
CA LYS A 17 -11.58 -19.72 -29.91
C LYS A 17 -12.33 -20.93 -29.38
N ILE A 18 -13.28 -20.71 -28.48
CA ILE A 18 -14.04 -21.75 -27.81
C ILE A 18 -15.45 -21.75 -28.34
N THR A 19 -15.97 -22.91 -28.70
CA THR A 19 -17.37 -23.10 -29.09
C THR A 19 -18.07 -23.85 -27.97
N ILE A 20 -19.08 -23.23 -27.38
CA ILE A 20 -19.90 -23.79 -26.31
C ILE A 20 -21.27 -24.08 -26.90
N THR A 21 -21.74 -25.32 -26.77
CA THR A 21 -23.09 -25.71 -27.18
C THR A 21 -23.99 -25.74 -25.96
N ASP A 22 -25.08 -24.99 -26.01
CA ASP A 22 -26.10 -25.02 -24.96
C ASP A 22 -26.73 -26.42 -24.88
N ALA A 23 -26.86 -26.93 -23.65
CA ALA A 23 -27.40 -28.26 -23.40
C ALA A 23 -28.93 -28.34 -23.62
N LEU A 24 -29.63 -27.20 -23.60
CA LEU A 24 -31.09 -27.15 -23.69
C LEU A 24 -31.58 -26.90 -25.12
N ASP A 25 -31.05 -25.89 -25.80
CA ASP A 25 -31.54 -25.45 -27.12
C ASP A 25 -30.57 -25.77 -28.28
N GLY A 26 -29.40 -26.36 -27.99
CA GLY A 26 -28.38 -26.70 -29.00
C GLY A 26 -27.73 -25.49 -29.69
N HIS A 27 -28.04 -24.28 -29.23
CA HIS A 27 -27.43 -23.05 -29.72
C HIS A 27 -25.94 -23.01 -29.41
N GLN A 28 -25.14 -22.66 -30.42
CA GLN A 28 -23.69 -22.53 -30.28
C GLN A 28 -23.30 -21.09 -30.02
N VAL A 29 -22.55 -20.88 -28.95
CA VAL A 29 -21.94 -19.60 -28.59
C VAL A 29 -20.44 -19.72 -28.78
N VAL A 30 -19.85 -18.70 -29.42
CA VAL A 30 -18.41 -18.65 -29.67
C VAL A 30 -17.80 -17.59 -28.77
N ASP A 31 -16.87 -18.01 -27.92
CA ASP A 31 -16.08 -17.13 -27.07
C ASP A 31 -14.64 -17.01 -27.59
N ILE A 32 -14.10 -15.80 -27.54
CA ILE A 32 -12.76 -15.49 -28.05
C ILE A 32 -11.89 -15.00 -26.90
N ILE A 33 -10.87 -15.79 -26.56
CA ILE A 33 -9.89 -15.45 -25.54
C ILE A 33 -8.63 -14.89 -26.23
N PRO A 34 -8.18 -13.68 -25.85
CA PRO A 34 -6.94 -13.10 -26.38
C PRO A 34 -5.71 -13.89 -25.90
N PRO A 35 -4.55 -13.74 -26.55
CA PRO A 35 -3.31 -14.33 -26.06
C PRO A 35 -2.94 -13.83 -24.64
N GLY A 36 -2.39 -14.70 -23.81
CA GLY A 36 -1.89 -14.38 -22.47
C GLY A 36 -2.35 -15.36 -21.40
N PRO A 37 -3.65 -15.41 -21.06
CA PRO A 37 -4.18 -16.34 -20.07
C PRO A 37 -4.12 -17.79 -20.54
N GLU A 38 -3.71 -18.71 -19.66
CA GLU A 38 -3.79 -20.15 -19.91
C GLU A 38 -5.21 -20.66 -19.71
N LEU A 39 -5.58 -21.68 -20.49
CA LEU A 39 -6.93 -22.25 -20.47
C LEU A 39 -7.10 -23.25 -19.32
N LEU A 40 -8.22 -23.15 -18.60
CA LEU A 40 -8.58 -24.05 -17.49
C LEU A 40 -9.45 -25.23 -17.95
N VAL A 41 -10.25 -25.04 -19.00
CA VAL A 41 -11.28 -25.99 -19.47
C VAL A 41 -10.80 -26.86 -20.62
N SER A 42 -11.35 -28.07 -20.73
CA SER A 42 -11.08 -29.02 -21.83
C SER A 42 -12.27 -29.23 -22.76
N GLU A 43 -12.03 -29.77 -23.95
CA GLU A 43 -13.11 -30.18 -24.85
C GLU A 43 -13.95 -31.30 -24.21
N GLY A 44 -15.27 -31.22 -24.34
CA GLY A 44 -16.23 -32.15 -23.73
C GLY A 44 -16.63 -31.81 -22.30
N GLU A 45 -16.03 -30.79 -21.69
CA GLU A 45 -16.35 -30.39 -20.31
C GLU A 45 -17.66 -29.59 -20.25
N SER A 46 -18.47 -29.84 -19.21
CA SER A 46 -19.66 -29.04 -18.92
C SER A 46 -19.31 -27.80 -18.09
N ILE A 47 -19.67 -26.62 -18.57
CA ILE A 47 -19.43 -25.35 -17.90
C ILE A 47 -20.74 -24.66 -17.51
N LYS A 48 -20.71 -23.87 -16.43
CA LYS A 48 -21.83 -23.04 -15.96
C LYS A 48 -21.72 -21.61 -16.47
N LEU A 49 -22.84 -20.87 -16.45
CA LEU A 49 -22.82 -19.42 -16.63
C LEU A 49 -21.80 -18.77 -15.67
N ASP A 50 -21.04 -17.80 -16.18
CA ASP A 50 -20.01 -17.03 -15.46
C ASP A 50 -18.84 -17.86 -14.87
N GLN A 51 -18.70 -19.13 -15.26
CA GLN A 51 -17.52 -19.94 -14.92
C GLN A 51 -16.29 -19.41 -15.67
N PRO A 52 -15.16 -19.15 -14.99
CA PRO A 52 -13.94 -18.71 -15.64
C PRO A 52 -13.37 -19.80 -16.54
N LEU A 53 -13.00 -19.42 -17.78
CA LEU A 53 -12.41 -20.33 -18.76
C LEU A 53 -10.87 -20.34 -18.71
N THR A 54 -10.27 -19.34 -18.04
CA THR A 54 -8.82 -19.12 -18.00
C THR A 54 -8.32 -18.86 -16.58
N ILE A 55 -7.03 -19.09 -16.36
CA ILE A 55 -6.35 -18.59 -15.16
C ILE A 55 -6.21 -17.06 -15.21
N ASN A 56 -6.08 -16.41 -14.06
CA ASN A 56 -5.73 -14.99 -14.00
C ASN A 56 -4.20 -14.84 -14.10
N PRO A 57 -3.65 -14.30 -15.20
CA PRO A 57 -2.20 -14.13 -15.34
C PRO A 57 -1.66 -12.92 -14.57
N ASN A 58 -2.52 -12.11 -13.93
CA ASN A 58 -2.09 -10.91 -13.23
C ASN A 58 -1.24 -11.26 -11.99
N VAL A 59 0.03 -10.88 -12.03
CA VAL A 59 0.99 -10.97 -10.91
C VAL A 59 1.25 -9.63 -10.23
N GLY A 60 0.59 -8.55 -10.68
CA GLY A 60 0.68 -7.23 -10.10
C GLY A 60 -0.35 -6.99 -9.00
N GLY A 61 -0.17 -5.89 -8.27
CA GLY A 61 -1.12 -5.43 -7.27
C GLY A 61 -1.04 -3.91 -7.14
N PHE A 62 -2.19 -3.28 -6.91
CA PHE A 62 -2.23 -1.86 -6.58
C PHE A 62 -2.16 -1.71 -5.06
N GLY A 63 -1.26 -0.86 -4.57
CA GLY A 63 -1.10 -0.54 -3.16
C GLY A 63 -1.17 0.96 -2.92
N GLN A 64 -1.83 1.36 -1.84
CA GLN A 64 -1.92 2.76 -1.40
C GLN A 64 -1.20 2.92 -0.07
N GLY A 65 -0.57 4.07 0.12
CA GLY A 65 0.10 4.44 1.36
C GLY A 65 -0.09 5.92 1.63
N ASP A 66 -0.36 6.24 2.89
CA ASP A 66 -0.56 7.61 3.36
C ASP A 66 0.74 8.14 3.98
N ALA A 67 0.99 9.43 3.80
CA ALA A 67 2.11 10.13 4.41
C ALA A 67 1.69 11.55 4.80
N GLU A 68 2.32 12.07 5.85
CA GLU A 68 2.11 13.43 6.33
C GLU A 68 3.38 14.25 6.15
N ILE A 69 3.21 15.53 5.85
CA ILE A 69 4.30 16.50 5.76
C ILE A 69 3.94 17.75 6.55
N VAL A 70 4.89 18.25 7.33
CA VAL A 70 4.74 19.51 8.06
C VAL A 70 5.55 20.59 7.36
N LEU A 71 4.86 21.53 6.73
CA LEU A 71 5.48 22.74 6.17
C LEU A 71 5.90 23.67 7.31
N GLN A 72 7.21 23.85 7.49
CA GLN A 72 7.76 24.66 8.57
C GLN A 72 8.17 26.06 8.12
N TYR A 73 7.92 27.04 9.00
CA TYR A 73 8.41 28.40 8.85
C TYR A 73 9.75 28.55 9.61
N PRO A 74 10.87 28.91 8.95
CA PRO A 74 12.20 28.90 9.57
C PRO A 74 12.31 29.73 10.85
N LEU A 75 11.59 30.86 10.94
CA LEU A 75 11.64 31.71 12.14
C LEU A 75 11.04 31.01 13.37
N ARG A 76 10.12 30.04 13.22
CA ARG A 76 9.61 29.28 14.37
C ARG A 76 10.73 28.47 15.02
N VAL A 77 11.59 27.85 14.22
CA VAL A 77 12.73 27.08 14.69
C VAL A 77 13.80 28.01 15.27
N GLN A 78 14.07 29.14 14.63
CA GLN A 78 15.02 30.13 15.16
C GLN A 78 14.57 30.70 16.52
N GLY A 79 13.28 31.03 16.64
CA GLY A 79 12.69 31.48 17.91
C GLY A 79 12.76 30.40 18.99
N LEU A 80 12.48 29.14 18.63
CA LEU A 80 12.62 27.99 19.53
C LEU A 80 14.07 27.84 20.02
N LEU A 81 15.06 27.94 19.13
CA LEU A 81 16.46 27.82 19.51
C LEU A 81 16.90 28.94 20.45
N PHE A 82 16.49 30.19 20.20
CA PHE A 82 16.78 31.30 21.10
C PHE A 82 16.15 31.10 22.48
N PHE A 83 14.90 30.64 22.52
CA PHE A 83 14.20 30.34 23.77
C PHE A 83 14.88 29.20 24.56
N LEU A 84 15.32 28.15 23.89
CA LEU A 84 16.07 27.08 24.55
C LEU A 84 17.43 27.57 25.09
N ALA A 85 18.13 28.41 24.33
CA ALA A 85 19.36 29.02 24.81
C ALA A 85 19.13 29.89 26.05
N SER A 86 18.06 30.69 26.08
CA SER A 86 17.73 31.53 27.25
C SER A 86 17.39 30.70 28.48
N ILE A 87 16.70 29.56 28.32
CA ILE A 87 16.46 28.60 29.40
C ILE A 87 17.78 28.06 29.96
N VAL A 88 18.70 27.62 29.09
CA VAL A 88 20.00 27.09 29.52
C VAL A 88 20.80 28.15 30.28
N PHE A 89 20.83 29.39 29.79
CA PHE A 89 21.49 30.50 30.50
C PHE A 89 20.86 30.75 31.87
N ALA A 90 19.54 30.80 31.96
CA ALA A 90 18.84 31.01 33.22
C ALA A 90 19.17 29.90 34.23
N GLN A 91 19.17 28.63 33.80
CA GLN A 91 19.52 27.49 34.64
C GLN A 91 20.96 27.59 35.17
N ILE A 92 21.93 27.95 34.32
CA ILE A 92 23.33 28.14 34.71
C ILE A 92 23.44 29.25 35.77
N PHE A 93 22.84 30.42 35.53
CA PHE A 93 22.91 31.54 36.47
C PHE A 93 22.27 31.22 37.81
N LEU A 94 21.14 30.53 37.83
CA LEU A 94 20.49 30.11 39.07
C LEU A 94 21.38 29.17 39.88
N VAL A 95 22.01 28.19 39.23
CA VAL A 95 22.94 27.27 39.91
C VAL A 95 24.18 27.99 40.43
N LEU A 96 24.77 28.89 39.63
CA LEU A 96 25.93 29.67 40.06
C LEU A 96 25.59 30.59 41.23
N LYS A 97 24.44 31.27 41.17
CA LYS A 97 24.00 32.17 42.24
C LYS A 97 23.70 31.42 43.53
N LYS A 98 23.08 30.24 43.43
CA LYS A 98 22.89 29.33 44.56
C LYS A 98 24.23 28.96 45.21
N LYS A 99 25.21 28.49 44.43
CA LYS A 99 26.54 28.12 44.95
C LYS A 99 27.29 29.31 45.58
N GLN A 100 27.14 30.51 45.01
CA GLN A 100 27.71 31.72 45.59
C GLN A 100 27.10 32.01 46.97
N PHE A 101 25.78 31.88 47.11
CA PHE A 101 25.08 32.13 48.36
C PHE A 101 25.43 31.10 49.44
N GLU A 102 25.45 29.81 49.08
CA GLU A 102 25.88 28.72 49.99
C GLU A 102 27.28 28.96 50.57
N LYS A 103 28.21 29.52 49.78
CA LYS A 103 29.56 29.86 50.27
C LYS A 103 29.56 30.95 51.36
N VAL A 104 28.66 31.94 51.25
CA VAL A 104 28.53 33.02 52.23
C VAL A 104 27.90 32.49 53.51
N GLN A 105 26.80 31.74 53.41
CA GLN A 105 26.14 31.11 54.57
C GLN A 105 27.12 30.24 55.38
N VAL A 106 27.97 29.45 54.71
CA VAL A 106 28.99 28.64 55.39
C VAL A 106 30.02 29.50 56.14
N SER A 107 30.33 30.70 55.64
CA SER A 107 31.30 31.61 56.28
C SER A 107 30.69 32.37 57.46
N GLU A 108 29.38 32.65 57.42
CA GLU A 108 28.64 33.34 58.47
C GLU A 108 28.12 32.38 59.55
N MET A 109 28.18 31.06 59.33
CA MET A 109 27.65 30.01 60.22
C MET A 109 26.18 30.21 60.62
N ASP A 110 25.45 30.98 59.84
CA ASP A 110 24.04 31.30 60.02
C ASP A 110 23.28 30.94 58.73
N PHE A 111 22.13 30.27 58.89
CA PHE A 111 21.44 29.55 57.81
C PHE A 111 20.21 30.29 57.29
#